data_AF-A0A0M3JFP6-F1
#
_entry.id   AF-A0A0M3JFP6-F1
#
_cell.length_a   1.000
_cell.length_b   1.000
_cell.length_c   1.000
_cell.angle_alpha   90.00
_cell.angle_beta   90.00
_cell.angle_gamma   90.00
#
_symmetry.space_group_name_H-M   'P 1'
#
loop_
_entity.id
_entity.type
_entity.pdbx_description
1 polymer ?
#
loop_
_entity_poly.entity_id
_entity_poly.type
_entity_poly.pdbx_seq_one_letter_code
_entity_poly.pdbx_strand_id
1 'polypeptide(L)' 'LAANKIDIRNEPKTIEKLARELYGEDQLDSFKLVTREEGEKLANKIGAYAFVECSVKDKVKHSISCTVWDTFRKG' A
#
# COMPACT_ATOMS: atom_id res chain seq x y z
N LEU A 1 7.17 -9.26 0.75
CA LEU A 1 6.57 -8.18 -0.08
C LEU A 1 6.53 -6.92 0.76
N ALA A 2 6.98 -5.78 0.24
CA ALA A 2 6.93 -4.50 0.94
C ALA A 2 5.98 -3.54 0.19
N ALA A 3 5.02 -2.97 0.91
CA ALA A 3 4.15 -1.89 0.46
C ALA A 3 4.62 -0.57 1.08
N ASN A 4 4.80 0.44 0.23
CA ASN A 4 5.34 1.74 0.63
C ASN A 4 4.26 2.83 0.48
N LYS A 5 4.52 4.00 1.10
CA LYS A 5 3.66 5.19 1.02
C LYS A 5 2.21 4.92 1.44
N ILE A 6 2.03 4.06 2.45
CA ILE A 6 0.70 3.65 2.93
C ILE A 6 -0.11 4.83 3.50
N ASP A 7 0.57 5.91 3.88
CA ASP A 7 0.02 7.18 4.33
C ASP A 7 -0.89 7.85 3.30
N ILE A 8 -0.65 7.64 2.00
CA ILE A 8 -1.48 8.16 0.90
C ILE A 8 -2.95 7.70 1.02
N ARG A 9 -3.21 6.55 1.64
CA ARG A 9 -4.58 6.04 1.86
C ARG A 9 -5.45 7.00 2.68
N ASN A 10 -4.84 7.90 3.45
CA ASN A 10 -5.53 8.88 4.28
C ASN A 10 -5.60 10.28 3.63
N GLU A 11 -5.13 10.44 2.39
CA GLU A 11 -5.03 11.72 1.71
C GLU A 11 -5.90 11.79 0.44
N PRO A 12 -7.20 12.11 0.56
CA PRO A 12 -8.14 12.01 -0.57
C PRO A 12 -7.76 12.87 -1.78
N LYS A 13 -7.17 14.06 -1.55
CA LYS A 13 -6.68 14.92 -2.65
C LYS A 13 -5.53 14.30 -3.41
N THR A 14 -4.63 13.62 -2.70
CA THR A 14 -3.48 12.92 -3.30
C THR A 14 -3.97 11.72 -4.10
N ILE A 15 -4.99 11.00 -3.61
CA ILE A 15 -5.65 9.89 -4.30
C ILE A 15 -6.28 10.35 -5.62
N GLU A 16 -7.06 11.43 -5.61
CA GLU A 16 -7.71 11.96 -6.83
C GLU A 16 -6.68 12.36 -7.89
N LYS A 17 -5.60 13.02 -7.47
CA LYS A 17 -4.50 13.40 -8.37
C LYS A 17 -3.82 12.17 -8.96
N LEU A 18 -3.49 11.17 -8.14
CA LEU A 18 -2.88 9.91 -8.59
C LEU A 18 -3.78 9.15 -9.57
N ALA A 19 -5.09 9.13 -9.33
CA ALA A 19 -6.05 8.49 -10.23
C ALA A 19 -5.97 9.12 -11.62
N ARG A 20 -5.98 10.45 -11.71
CA ARG A 20 -5.89 11.19 -12.98
C ARG A 20 -4.54 11.09 -13.67
N GLU A 21 -3.46 10.88 -12.93
CA GLU A 21 -2.12 10.71 -13.51
C GLU A 21 -1.89 9.30 -14.08
N LEU A 22 -2.51 8.28 -13.46
CA LEU A 22 -2.27 6.88 -13.80
C LEU A 22 -3.33 6.29 -14.74
N TYR A 23 -4.54 6.86 -14.76
CA TYR A 23 -5.68 6.36 -15.52
C TYR A 23 -6.26 7.46 -16.42
N GLY A 24 -6.87 7.05 -17.53
CA GLY A 24 -7.69 7.94 -18.35
C GLY A 24 -8.96 8.36 -17.63
N GLU A 25 -9.61 9.45 -18.09
CA GLU A 25 -10.87 9.94 -17.49
C GLU A 25 -11.98 8.87 -17.47
N ASP A 26 -11.98 7.97 -18.46
CA ASP A 26 -12.89 6.83 -18.60
C ASP A 26 -12.70 5.74 -17.52
N GLN A 27 -11.57 5.75 -16.80
CA GLN A 27 -11.18 4.70 -15.86
C GLN A 27 -11.00 5.20 -14.41
N LEU A 28 -11.31 6.48 -14.13
CA LEU A 28 -11.17 7.05 -12.80
C LEU A 28 -11.98 6.30 -11.74
N ASP A 29 -13.18 5.85 -12.08
CA ASP A 29 -14.05 5.07 -11.18
C ASP A 29 -13.48 3.68 -10.84
N SER A 30 -12.51 3.20 -11.62
CA SER A 30 -11.83 1.92 -11.39
C SER A 30 -10.57 2.06 -10.54
N PHE A 31 -10.12 3.29 -10.26
CA PHE A 31 -8.93 3.50 -9.45
C PHE A 31 -9.17 3.10 -8.00
N LYS A 32 -8.39 2.13 -7.52
CA LYS A 32 -8.37 1.74 -6.11
C LYS A 32 -6.94 1.58 -5.62
N LEU A 33 -6.68 2.07 -4.41
CA LEU A 33 -5.43 1.78 -3.72
C LEU A 33 -5.45 0.32 -3.24
N VAL A 34 -4.27 -0.29 -3.26
CA VAL A 34 -4.08 -1.65 -2.71
C VAL A 34 -4.36 -1.61 -1.21
N THR A 35 -5.32 -2.43 -0.76
CA THR A 35 -5.65 -2.61 0.65
C THR A 35 -4.63 -3.52 1.34
N ARG A 36 -4.60 -3.50 2.68
CA ARG A 36 -3.75 -4.41 3.46
C ARG A 36 -4.04 -5.87 3.12
N GLU A 37 -5.31 -6.26 3.10
CA GLU A 37 -5.73 -7.64 2.82
C GLU A 37 -5.32 -8.11 1.42
N GLU A 38 -5.45 -7.24 0.41
CA GLU A 38 -4.96 -7.53 -0.95
C GLU A 38 -3.43 -7.69 -0.96
N GLY A 39 -2.71 -6.86 -0.21
CA GLY A 39 -1.25 -6.97 -0.04
C GLY A 39 -0.82 -8.29 0.61
N GLU A 40 -1.50 -8.71 1.69
CA GLU A 40 -1.27 -9.99 2.35
C GLU A 40 -1.60 -11.18 1.42
N LYS A 41 -2.73 -11.14 0.72
CA LYS A 41 -3.10 -12.17 -0.28
C LYS A 41 -2.05 -12.26 -1.39
N LEU A 42 -1.55 -11.13 -1.88
CA LEU A 42 -0.50 -11.10 -2.89
C LEU A 42 0.81 -11.66 -2.34
N ALA A 43 1.20 -11.29 -1.12
CA ALA A 43 2.39 -11.82 -0.45
C ALA A 43 2.32 -13.34 -0.30
N ASN A 44 1.17 -13.88 0.12
CA ASN A 44 0.92 -15.32 0.16
C ASN A 44 1.01 -15.97 -1.23
N LYS A 45 0.37 -15.36 -2.23
CA LYS A 45 0.33 -15.87 -3.62
C LYS A 45 1.73 -16.00 -4.23
N ILE A 46 2.62 -15.06 -3.95
CA ILE A 46 4.00 -15.08 -4.46
C ILE A 46 4.96 -15.88 -3.56
N GLY A 47 4.48 -16.45 -2.46
CA GLY A 47 5.30 -17.20 -1.52
C GLY A 47 6.30 -16.34 -0.75
N ALA A 48 5.98 -15.06 -0.51
CA ALA A 48 6.81 -14.19 0.32
C ALA A 48 6.84 -14.70 1.77
N TYR A 49 7.95 -14.44 2.47
CA TYR A 49 8.10 -14.78 3.89
C TYR A 49 7.25 -13.89 4.81
N ALA A 50 7.13 -12.61 4.46
CA ALA A 50 6.33 -11.64 5.20
C ALA A 50 5.79 -10.57 4.26
N PHE A 51 4.71 -9.92 4.70
CA PHE A 51 4.18 -8.68 4.14
C PHE A 51 4.51 -7.52 5.08
N VAL A 52 5.05 -6.43 4.55
CA VAL A 52 5.43 -5.26 5.34
C VAL A 52 4.80 -4.01 4.75
N GLU A 53 4.19 -3.19 5.59
CA GLU A 53 3.66 -1.87 5.22
C GLU A 53 4.50 -0.78 5.84
N CYS A 54 5.01 0.16 5.05
CA CYS A 54 5.89 1.23 5.51
C CYS A 54 5.44 2.62 5.03
N SER A 55 5.59 3.62 5.91
CA SER A 55 5.48 5.05 5.57
C SER A 55 6.64 5.84 6.18
N VAL A 56 7.00 6.95 5.52
CA VAL A 56 7.95 7.93 6.05
C VAL A 56 7.13 9.06 6.69
N LYS A 57 7.41 9.38 7.96
CA LYS A 57 6.80 10.52 8.64
C LYS A 57 7.76 11.71 8.59
N ASP A 58 7.40 12.73 7.82
CA ASP A 58 8.24 13.92 7.63
C ASP A 58 8.21 14.93 8.79
N LYS A 59 7.30 14.79 9.77
CA LYS A 59 6.93 15.93 10.62
C LYS A 59 7.96 16.38 11.65
N VAL A 60 9.00 15.61 12.02
CA VAL A 60 9.97 16.07 13.04
C VAL A 60 11.38 15.49 12.91
N LYS A 61 11.51 14.23 12.48
CA LYS A 61 12.77 13.54 12.15
C LYS A 61 12.37 12.48 11.14
N HIS A 62 13.10 12.34 10.02
CA HIS A 62 12.86 11.31 9.00
C HIS A 62 12.76 9.92 9.65
N SER A 63 11.54 9.55 10.03
CA SER A 63 11.25 8.37 10.84
C SER A 63 10.40 7.46 9.99
N ILE A 64 10.90 6.23 9.82
CA ILE A 64 10.21 5.21 9.04
C ILE A 64 9.37 4.41 10.02
N SER A 65 8.06 4.34 9.75
CA SER A 65 7.12 3.49 10.48
C SER A 65 6.82 2.29 9.60
N CYS A 66 7.21 1.10 10.04
CA CYS A 66 6.90 -0.15 9.35
C CYS A 66 6.12 -1.10 10.26
N THR A 67 5.09 -1.74 9.70
CA THR A 67 4.33 -2.81 10.34
C THR A 67 4.55 -4.10 9.57
N VAL A 68 5.01 -5.14 10.25
CA VAL A 68 5.31 -6.46 9.67
C VAL A 68 4.20 -7.44 9.97
N TRP A 69 3.79 -8.19 8.96
CA TRP A 69 2.79 -9.25 9.03
C TRP A 69 3.42 -10.53 8.51
N ASP A 70 3.61 -11.50 9.40
CA ASP A 70 4.12 -12.82 9.01
C ASP A 70 3.07 -13.55 8.17
N THR A 71 3.47 -14.03 7.01
CA THR A 71 2.60 -14.78 6.09
C THR A 71 2.62 -16.27 6.42
N PHE A 72 2.65 -16.63 7.71
CA PHE A 72 2.79 -18.02 8.19
C PHE A 72 1.90 -18.93 7.36
N ARG A 73 2.53 -19.79 6.56
CA ARG A 73 1.85 -20.85 5.82
C ARG A 73 1.14 -21.69 6.86
N LYS A 74 -0.19 -21.59 6.93
CA LYS A 74 -0.98 -22.69 7.49
C LYS A 74 -0.74 -23.88 6.57
N GLY A 75 0.15 -24.77 7.00
CA GLY A 75 0.34 -26.08 6.41
C GLY A 75 -0.90 -26.94 6.55
#